data_AF-A0A956Y168-F1
#
_entry.id   AF-A0A956Y168-F1
#
_cell.length_a   1.000
_cell.length_b   1.000
_cell.length_c   1.000
_cell.angle_alpha   90.00
_cell.angle_beta   90.00
_cell.angle_gamma   90.00
#
_symmetry.space_group_name_H-M   'P 1'
#
loop_
_entity.id
_entity.type
_entity.pdbx_description
1 polymer ?
#
loop_
_entity_poly.entity_id
_entity_poly.type
_entity_poly.pdbx_seq_one_letter_code
_entity_poly.pdbx_strand_id
1 'polypeptide(L)'
;MSVVLAITLRPNPDTFSALDTLFPLIEELYSGLSIAVPETTLLESIQRLRAYPNTKVYPSAGNRRYQTVRQALTFAGANFIHYCDGDHALARMSAHEADWRASVQAIQQYDCIIIER
;
A
#
# COMPACT_ATOMS: atom_id res chain seq x y z
N MET A 1 10.45 -5.00 -13.91
CA MET A 1 10.73 -4.13 -12.74
C MET A 1 9.52 -4.18 -11.83
N SER A 2 9.71 -4.32 -10.52
CA SER A 2 8.61 -4.54 -9.58
C SER A 2 8.47 -3.37 -8.60
N VAL A 3 7.24 -2.91 -8.40
CA VAL A 3 6.90 -1.80 -7.50
C VAL A 3 6.12 -2.36 -6.31
N VAL A 4 6.51 -2.00 -5.10
CA VAL A 4 5.77 -2.35 -3.87
C VAL A 4 4.99 -1.14 -3.39
N LEU A 5 3.71 -1.31 -3.13
CA LEU A 5 2.88 -0.29 -2.49
C LEU A 5 3.12 -0.33 -0.98
N ALA A 6 3.57 0.79 -0.41
CA ALA A 6 3.76 0.96 1.02
C ALA A 6 2.75 1.98 1.55
N ILE A 7 1.82 1.54 2.39
CA ILE A 7 0.78 2.40 2.95
C ILE A 7 0.70 2.32 4.46
N THR A 8 0.15 3.38 5.06
CA THR A 8 -0.32 3.37 6.44
C THR A 8 -1.84 3.38 6.46
N LEU A 9 -2.45 2.49 7.24
CA LEU A 9 -3.91 2.38 7.34
C LEU A 9 -4.38 2.41 8.80
N ARG A 10 -5.61 2.90 8.99
CA ARG A 10 -6.42 2.65 10.19
C ARG A 10 -7.65 1.86 9.73
N PRO A 11 -7.59 0.52 9.75
CA PRO A 11 -8.64 -0.29 9.14
C PRO A 11 -9.97 -0.10 9.88
N ASN A 12 -11.02 0.04 9.08
CA ASN A 12 -12.42 0.08 9.47
C ASN A 12 -13.24 -0.67 8.40
N PRO A 13 -14.56 -0.87 8.56
CA PRO A 13 -15.37 -1.57 7.57
C PRO A 13 -15.25 -1.00 6.15
N ASP A 14 -15.26 0.33 6.00
CA ASP A 14 -15.15 1.00 4.70
C ASP A 14 -13.79 0.77 4.03
N THR A 15 -12.71 0.74 4.82
CA THR A 15 -11.36 0.42 4.35
C THR A 15 -11.34 -0.96 3.71
N PHE A 16 -12.01 -1.93 4.34
CA PHE A 16 -12.06 -3.27 3.80
C PHE A 16 -12.93 -3.37 2.56
N SER A 17 -14.10 -2.70 2.52
CA SER A 17 -14.91 -2.65 1.30
C SER A 17 -14.15 -2.02 0.13
N ALA A 18 -13.38 -0.95 0.40
CA ALA A 18 -12.52 -0.33 -0.60
C ALA A 18 -11.39 -1.27 -1.04
N LEU A 19 -10.71 -1.93 -0.11
CA LEU A 19 -9.67 -2.91 -0.43
C LEU A 19 -10.24 -4.08 -1.24
N ASP A 20 -11.37 -4.66 -0.85
CA ASP A 20 -12.00 -5.77 -1.57
C ASP A 20 -12.33 -5.38 -3.03
N THR A 21 -12.76 -4.14 -3.24
CA THR A 21 -13.06 -3.61 -4.58
C THR A 21 -11.80 -3.32 -5.39
N LEU A 22 -10.78 -2.73 -4.78
CA LEU A 22 -9.57 -2.23 -5.44
C LEU A 22 -8.44 -3.28 -5.51
N PHE A 23 -8.56 -4.41 -4.80
CA PHE A 23 -7.48 -5.39 -4.74
C PHE A 23 -7.05 -5.92 -6.11
N PRO A 24 -7.96 -6.21 -7.07
CA PRO A 24 -7.55 -6.62 -8.41
C PRO A 24 -6.62 -5.61 -9.10
N LEU A 25 -6.89 -4.30 -8.93
CA LEU A 25 -6.02 -3.25 -9.45
C LEU A 25 -4.69 -3.19 -8.70
N ILE A 26 -4.71 -3.37 -7.37
CA ILE A 26 -3.48 -3.40 -6.56
C ILE A 26 -2.59 -4.57 -6.99
N GLU A 27 -3.17 -5.75 -7.18
CA GLU A 27 -2.46 -6.95 -7.61
C GLU A 27 -1.91 -6.82 -9.04
N GLU A 28 -2.65 -6.13 -9.92
CA GLU A 28 -2.17 -5.83 -11.27
C GLU A 28 -0.96 -4.89 -11.27
N LEU A 29 -0.98 -3.84 -10.44
CA LEU A 29 0.01 -2.75 -10.49
C LEU A 29 1.23 -2.97 -9.60
N TYR A 30 1.10 -3.75 -8.52
CA TYR A 30 2.11 -3.88 -7.50
C TYR A 30 2.51 -5.33 -7.26
N SER A 31 3.80 -5.58 -7.09
CA SER A 31 4.33 -6.91 -6.76
C SER A 31 4.12 -7.28 -5.28
N GLY A 32 3.70 -6.32 -4.46
CA GLY A 32 3.40 -6.54 -3.06
C GLY A 32 2.81 -5.32 -2.38
N LEU A 33 2.18 -5.56 -1.24
CA LEU A 33 1.55 -4.56 -0.41
C LEU A 33 2.12 -4.60 1.01
N SER A 34 2.79 -3.52 1.42
CA SER A 34 3.28 -3.30 2.78
C SER A 34 2.33 -2.36 3.51
N ILE A 35 1.76 -2.81 4.63
CA ILE A 35 0.79 -2.05 5.41
C ILE A 35 1.29 -1.88 6.84
N ALA A 36 1.43 -0.64 7.30
CA ALA A 36 1.58 -0.36 8.72
C ALA A 36 0.25 0.08 9.33
N VAL A 37 -0.12 -0.52 10.46
CA VAL A 37 -1.36 -0.23 11.22
C VAL A 37 -1.02 0.17 12.66
N PRO A 38 -1.91 0.88 13.38
CA PRO A 38 -1.73 1.11 14.82
C PRO A 38 -1.53 -0.21 15.59
N GLU A 39 -0.69 -0.21 16.62
CA GLU A 39 -0.51 -1.39 17.49
C GLU A 39 -1.81 -1.83 18.18
N THR A 40 -2.75 -0.89 18.38
CA THR A 40 -4.08 -1.13 18.95
C THR A 40 -5.07 -1.74 17.95
N THR A 41 -4.64 -2.05 16.73
CA THR A 41 -5.53 -2.64 15.72
C THR A 41 -5.92 -4.05 16.15
N LEU A 42 -7.21 -4.37 16.06
CA LEU A 42 -7.72 -5.70 16.42
C LEU A 42 -7.06 -6.80 15.60
N LEU A 43 -6.78 -7.94 16.24
CA LEU A 43 -6.10 -9.07 15.62
C LEU A 43 -6.86 -9.58 14.37
N GLU A 44 -8.19 -9.62 14.43
CA GLU A 44 -9.04 -10.02 13.29
C GLU A 44 -8.83 -9.11 12.07
N SER A 45 -8.67 -7.80 12.29
CA SER A 45 -8.44 -6.83 11.22
C SER A 45 -7.04 -7.03 10.61
N ILE A 46 -6.03 -7.32 11.45
CA ILE A 46 -4.68 -7.64 10.97
C ILE A 46 -4.68 -8.94 10.16
N GLN A 47 -5.39 -9.97 10.62
CA GLN A 47 -5.51 -11.25 9.91
C GLN A 47 -6.23 -11.08 8.58
N ARG A 48 -7.31 -10.30 8.52
CA ARG A 48 -8.01 -9.98 7.27
C ARG A 48 -7.09 -9.25 6.29
N LEU A 49 -6.35 -8.24 6.75
CA LEU A 49 -5.39 -7.55 5.88
C LEU A 49 -4.28 -8.49 5.37
N ARG A 50 -3.84 -9.46 6.17
CA ARG A 50 -2.83 -10.46 5.75
C ARG A 50 -3.38 -11.53 4.80
N ALA A 51 -4.70 -11.68 4.72
CA ALA A 51 -5.33 -12.64 3.83
C ALA A 51 -5.29 -12.20 2.36
N TYR A 52 -5.08 -10.90 2.10
CA TYR A 52 -4.86 -10.41 0.75
C TYR A 52 -3.53 -10.94 0.17
N PRO A 53 -3.51 -11.34 -1.12
CA PRO A 53 -2.30 -11.80 -1.80
C PRO A 53 -1.10 -10.87 -1.61
N ASN A 54 0.09 -11.45 -1.43
CA ASN A 54 1.36 -10.73 -1.34
C ASN A 54 1.34 -9.51 -0.39
N THR A 55 0.60 -9.61 0.71
CA THR A 55 0.43 -8.52 1.67
C THR A 55 1.16 -8.81 2.97
N LYS A 56 1.97 -7.84 3.44
CA LYS A 56 2.62 -7.89 4.75
C LYS A 56 2.08 -6.76 5.63
N VAL A 57 1.66 -7.10 6.85
CA VAL A 57 1.00 -6.17 7.78
C VAL A 57 1.78 -6.07 9.08
N TYR A 58 2.05 -4.84 9.50
CA TYR A 58 2.91 -4.51 10.63
C TYR A 58 2.20 -3.58 11.61
N PRO A 59 1.77 -4.11 12.77
CA PRO A 59 1.34 -3.27 13.89
C PRO A 59 2.54 -2.50 14.45
N SER A 60 2.38 -1.20 14.72
CA SER A 60 3.45 -0.39 15.30
C SER A 60 2.92 0.75 16.16
N ALA A 61 3.49 0.91 17.36
CA ALA A 61 3.36 2.11 18.20
C ALA A 61 4.24 3.28 17.72
N GLY A 62 5.21 3.02 16.84
CA GLY A 62 6.18 4.01 16.38
C GLY A 62 5.79 4.70 15.07
N ASN A 63 6.80 5.21 14.37
CA ASN A 63 6.63 5.85 13.07
C ASN A 63 6.20 4.83 11.99
N ARG A 64 4.89 4.68 11.79
CA ARG A 64 4.30 3.75 10.82
C ARG A 64 4.75 4.00 9.39
N ARG A 65 5.02 5.25 9.00
CA ARG A 65 5.50 5.60 7.65
C ARG A 65 6.88 5.01 7.39
N TYR A 66 7.81 5.25 8.32
CA TYR A 66 9.13 4.65 8.27
C TYR A 66 9.07 3.11 8.25
N GLN A 67 8.24 2.52 9.11
CA GLN A 67 8.13 1.06 9.20
C GLN A 67 7.57 0.44 7.92
N THR A 68 6.49 0.98 7.34
CA THR A 68 5.92 0.40 6.11
C THR A 68 6.92 0.45 4.94
N VAL A 69 7.66 1.55 4.80
CA VAL A 69 8.70 1.68 3.76
C VAL A 69 9.86 0.73 4.02
N ARG A 70 10.36 0.66 5.26
CA ARG A 70 11.44 -0.29 5.63
C ARG A 70 11.04 -1.73 5.36
N GLN A 71 9.78 -2.07 5.60
CA GLN A 71 9.28 -3.42 5.37
C GLN A 71 9.04 -3.72 3.89
N ALA A 72 8.67 -2.71 3.10
CA ALA A 72 8.56 -2.84 1.65
C ALA A 72 9.91 -3.27 1.00
N LEU A 73 11.04 -2.83 1.56
CA LEU A 73 12.39 -3.27 1.13
C LEU A 73 12.64 -4.78 1.33
N THR A 74 11.83 -5.47 2.14
CA THR A 74 11.98 -6.92 2.40
C THR A 74 11.21 -7.80 1.40
N PHE A 75 10.49 -7.20 0.45
CA PHE A 75 9.84 -7.95 -0.62
C PHE A 75 10.89 -8.42 -1.63
N ALA A 76 10.81 -9.70 -1.99
CA ALA A 76 11.73 -10.28 -2.95
C ALA A 76 11.59 -9.57 -4.30
N GLY A 77 12.69 -9.07 -4.85
CA GLY A 77 12.71 -8.41 -6.15
C GLY A 77 12.07 -7.02 -6.19
N ALA A 78 11.79 -6.38 -5.05
CA ALA A 78 11.35 -4.99 -5.00
C ALA A 78 12.40 -4.07 -5.64
N ASN A 79 12.04 -3.39 -6.72
CA ASN A 79 12.92 -2.41 -7.38
C ASN A 79 12.56 -0.97 -6.99
N PHE A 80 11.27 -0.71 -6.78
CA PHE A 80 10.74 0.60 -6.41
C PHE A 80 9.73 0.48 -5.27
N ILE A 81 9.58 1.55 -4.49
CA ILE A 81 8.57 1.67 -3.45
C ILE A 81 7.70 2.88 -3.76
N HIS A 82 6.40 2.65 -3.88
CA HIS A 82 5.41 3.72 -3.93
C HIS A 82 4.85 3.91 -2.52
N TYR A 83 5.21 5.00 -1.85
CA TYR A 83 4.67 5.33 -0.54
C TYR A 83 3.55 6.38 -0.63
N CYS A 84 2.44 6.13 0.07
CA CYS A 84 1.38 7.11 0.29
C CYS A 84 0.56 6.80 1.57
N ASP A 85 -0.21 7.77 2.05
CA ASP A 85 -1.19 7.52 3.12
C ASP A 85 -2.36 6.68 2.53
N GLY A 86 -2.77 5.62 3.22
CA GLY A 86 -3.58 4.56 2.60
C GLY A 86 -5.03 4.96 2.31
N ASP A 87 -5.63 5.83 3.12
CA ASP A 87 -6.94 6.43 2.83
C ASP A 87 -6.91 7.27 1.54
N HIS A 88 -5.85 8.07 1.37
CA HIS A 88 -5.64 8.84 0.16
C HIS A 88 -5.39 7.91 -1.05
N ALA A 89 -4.59 6.86 -0.88
CA ALA A 89 -4.33 5.87 -1.92
C ALA A 89 -5.62 5.22 -2.44
N LEU A 90 -6.45 4.71 -1.52
CA LEU A 90 -7.70 4.04 -1.87
C LEU A 90 -8.69 5.01 -2.53
N ALA A 91 -8.82 6.23 -1.99
CA ALA A 91 -9.69 7.24 -2.57
C ALA A 91 -9.24 7.65 -3.99
N ARG A 92 -7.94 7.89 -4.19
CA ARG A 92 -7.37 8.30 -5.49
C ARG A 92 -7.47 7.17 -6.52
N MET A 93 -7.17 5.93 -6.12
CA MET A 93 -7.36 4.74 -6.98
C MET A 93 -8.80 4.61 -7.45
N SER A 94 -9.76 4.77 -6.53
CA SER A 94 -11.19 4.65 -6.86
C SER A 94 -11.70 5.77 -7.77
N ALA A 95 -11.25 7.00 -7.58
CA ALA A 95 -11.76 8.15 -8.33
C ALA A 95 -11.00 8.43 -9.64
N HIS A 96 -9.73 8.03 -9.72
CA HIS A 96 -8.80 8.43 -10.79
C HIS A 96 -7.85 7.28 -11.17
N GLU A 97 -8.41 6.13 -11.53
CA GLU A 97 -7.63 4.93 -11.86
C GLU A 97 -6.58 5.18 -12.96
N ALA A 98 -6.95 5.88 -14.05
CA ALA A 98 -6.04 6.15 -15.16
C ALA A 98 -4.81 6.97 -14.71
N ASP A 99 -5.02 8.01 -13.92
CA ASP A 99 -3.93 8.83 -13.36
C ASP A 99 -3.04 8.02 -12.42
N TRP A 100 -3.66 7.12 -11.62
CA TRP A 100 -2.93 6.24 -10.72
C TRP A 100 -2.02 5.27 -11.48
N ARG A 101 -2.53 4.66 -12.56
CA ARG A 101 -1.74 3.80 -13.46
C ARG A 101 -0.55 4.55 -14.06
N ALA A 102 -0.79 5.77 -14.56
CA ALA A 102 0.27 6.62 -15.10
C ALA A 102 1.33 6.95 -14.05
N SER A 103 0.92 7.17 -12.80
CA SER A 103 1.82 7.44 -11.67
C SER A 103 2.71 6.22 -11.36
N VAL A 104 2.14 5.01 -11.35
CA VAL A 104 2.92 3.78 -11.14
C VAL A 104 3.93 3.54 -12.28
N GLN A 105 3.56 3.85 -13.52
CA GLN A 105 4.48 3.76 -14.65
C GLN A 105 5.60 4.79 -14.53
N ALA A 106 5.29 6.03 -14.14
CA ALA A 106 6.28 7.09 -13.98
C ALA A 106 7.32 6.75 -12.90
N ILE A 107 6.93 6.09 -11.80
CA ILE A 107 7.85 5.66 -10.73
C ILE A 107 9.01 4.83 -11.28
N GLN A 108 8.78 4.04 -12.33
CA GLN A 108 9.81 3.18 -12.91
C GLN A 108 10.80 3.92 -13.81
N GLN A 109 10.55 5.20 -14.11
CA GLN A 109 11.35 6.03 -15.01
C GLN A 109 12.36 6.92 -14.26
N TYR A 110 12.26 7.01 -12.93
CA TYR A 110 13.06 7.90 -12.11
C TYR A 110 13.61 7.16 -10.87
N ASP A 111 14.77 7.58 -10.38
CA ASP A 111 15.33 7.05 -9.13
C ASP A 111 14.51 7.49 -7.90
N CYS A 112 13.89 8.66 -7.98
CA CYS A 112 12.99 9.21 -6.97
C CYS A 112 12.02 10.20 -7.60
N ILE A 113 10.74 10.12 -7.24
CA ILE A 113 9.70 11.05 -7.66
C ILE A 113 8.87 11.45 -6.44
N ILE A 114 8.52 12.74 -6.37
CA ILE A 114 7.55 13.28 -5.41
C ILE A 114 6.31 13.62 -6.20
N ILE A 115 5.18 13.00 -5.86
CA ILE A 115 3.89 13.22 -6.50
C ILE A 115 3.07 14.08 -5.55
N GLU A 116 2.80 15.32 -5.96
CA GLU A 116 1.94 16.24 -5.22
C GLU A 116 0.45 15.96 -5.52
N ARG A 117 -0.42 16.56 -4.71
CA ARG A 117 -1.89 16.38 -4.77
C ARG A 117 -2.52 16.99 -6.02
#